data_AF-A0A836P153-F1
#
_entry.id   AF-A0A836P153-F1
#
_cell.length_a   1.000
_cell.length_b   1.000
_cell.length_c   1.000
_cell.angle_alpha   90.00
_cell.angle_beta   90.00
_cell.angle_gamma   90.00
#
_symmetry.space_group_name_H-M   'P 1'
#
loop_
_entity.id
_entity.type
_entity.pdbx_description
1 polymer ?
#
loop_
_entity_poly.entity_id
_entity_poly.type
_entity_poly.pdbx_seq_one_letter_code
_entity_poly.pdbx_strand_id
1 'polypeptide(L)'
;MQALPIIGRLAPMSEPLFSSSGFAFTHAPLDRGDVLRDDPDALARLWPQGRVLLLDAKGAALADADGQPLLMGGAALADGPEAAIFLGLRDAVGWFCLPADIAAV
;
A
#
# COMPACT_ATOMS: atom_id res chain seq x y z
N MET A 1 -54.72 -13.43 36.31
CA MET A 1 -54.26 -14.47 35.38
C MET A 1 -53.77 -13.76 34.12
N GLN A 2 -52.50 -14.00 33.82
CA GLN A 2 -51.66 -13.38 32.79
C GLN A 2 -52.21 -13.51 31.36
N ALA A 3 -52.02 -12.48 30.55
CA ALA A 3 -51.66 -12.62 29.14
C ALA A 3 -50.88 -11.37 28.69
N LEU A 4 -49.57 -11.55 28.50
CA LEU A 4 -48.57 -10.56 28.07
C LEU A 4 -48.60 -10.39 26.53
N PRO A 5 -48.29 -9.21 25.99
CA PRO A 5 -48.04 -9.05 24.56
C PRO A 5 -46.69 -9.67 24.16
N ILE A 6 -46.70 -10.36 23.03
CA ILE A 6 -45.57 -11.07 22.42
C ILE A 6 -44.41 -10.09 22.17
N ILE A 7 -43.27 -10.40 22.79
CA ILE A 7 -41.97 -9.75 22.64
C ILE A 7 -41.42 -10.01 21.23
N GLY A 8 -40.54 -9.12 20.75
CA GLY A 8 -39.66 -9.43 19.62
C GLY A 8 -39.57 -8.38 18.53
N ARG A 9 -39.54 -7.08 18.85
CA ARG A 9 -38.90 -6.12 17.94
C ARG A 9 -37.42 -6.52 17.86
N LEU A 10 -37.07 -7.20 16.77
CA LEU A 10 -35.69 -7.47 16.39
C LEU A 10 -34.91 -6.16 16.51
N ALA A 11 -33.91 -6.14 17.40
CA ALA A 11 -32.88 -5.12 17.36
C ALA A 11 -32.35 -5.08 15.92
N PRO A 12 -32.21 -3.91 15.27
CA PRO A 12 -31.37 -3.87 14.09
C PRO A 12 -29.99 -4.33 14.55
N MET A 13 -29.53 -5.43 13.93
CA MET A 13 -28.12 -5.81 13.86
C MET A 13 -27.33 -4.51 13.84
N SER A 14 -26.54 -4.26 14.89
CA SER A 14 -25.52 -3.21 14.83
C SER A 14 -24.52 -3.70 13.80
N GLU A 15 -24.85 -3.44 12.54
CA GLU A 15 -23.92 -3.48 11.44
C GLU A 15 -22.75 -2.62 11.93
N PRO A 16 -21.51 -3.16 12.00
CA PRO A 16 -20.38 -2.27 12.11
C PRO A 16 -20.54 -1.31 10.95
N LEU A 17 -20.79 -0.04 11.29
CA LEU A 17 -20.64 1.07 10.38
C LEU A 17 -19.17 1.02 9.97
N PHE A 18 -18.86 0.19 8.97
CA PHE A 18 -17.71 0.42 8.13
C PHE A 18 -18.02 1.72 7.41
N SER A 19 -17.89 2.82 8.14
CA SER A 19 -17.66 4.12 7.58
C SER A 19 -16.34 4.00 6.83
N SER A 20 -16.41 3.61 5.56
CA SER A 20 -15.37 3.86 4.57
C SER A 20 -15.27 5.36 4.24
N SER A 21 -15.64 6.23 5.19
CA SER A 21 -15.56 7.67 5.03
C SER A 21 -14.12 8.11 5.12
N GLY A 22 -13.59 8.37 3.92
CA GLY A 22 -12.50 9.29 3.71
C GLY A 22 -11.18 8.57 3.55
N PHE A 23 -10.80 8.33 2.29
CA PHE A 23 -9.43 8.13 1.83
C PHE A 23 -8.37 7.89 2.90
N ALA A 24 -7.74 6.72 2.89
CA ALA A 24 -6.53 6.43 3.66
C ALA A 24 -5.30 7.19 3.11
N PHE A 25 -5.39 8.52 2.98
CA PHE A 25 -4.26 9.42 2.77
C PHE A 25 -3.85 9.99 4.13
N THR A 26 -3.49 9.11 5.06
CA THR A 26 -3.04 9.50 6.41
C THR A 26 -1.68 10.23 6.38
N HIS A 27 -1.01 10.29 5.23
CA HIS A 27 0.27 10.96 5.12
C HIS A 27 0.44 11.69 3.79
N ALA A 28 1.32 12.71 3.79
CA ALA A 28 1.59 13.56 2.64
C ALA A 28 1.65 12.71 1.36
N PRO A 29 0.80 12.97 0.36
CA PRO A 29 0.73 12.14 -0.82
C PRO A 29 2.11 12.11 -1.47
N LEU A 30 2.54 10.94 -1.93
CA LEU A 30 3.68 10.85 -2.84
C LEU A 30 3.42 11.82 -3.99
N ASP A 31 4.42 12.65 -4.31
CA ASP A 31 4.38 13.41 -5.54
C ASP A 31 4.40 12.40 -6.67
N ARG A 32 3.33 12.37 -7.47
CA ARG A 32 3.16 11.33 -8.50
C ARG A 32 4.24 11.40 -9.57
N GLY A 33 4.99 12.51 -9.64
CA GLY A 33 6.13 12.66 -10.54
C GLY A 33 5.76 12.27 -11.96
N ASP A 34 4.64 12.77 -12.48
CA ASP A 34 4.07 12.33 -13.77
C ASP A 34 5.11 12.42 -14.90
N VAL A 35 5.98 13.44 -14.84
CA VAL A 35 7.12 13.63 -15.75
C VAL A 35 8.23 12.59 -15.54
N LEU A 36 8.48 12.16 -14.31
CA LEU A 36 9.50 11.16 -13.97
C LEU A 36 9.09 9.74 -14.33
N ARG A 37 7.78 9.49 -14.40
CA ARG A 37 7.25 8.16 -14.74
C ARG A 37 7.64 7.73 -16.16
N ASP A 38 7.77 8.68 -17.08
CA ASP A 38 8.17 8.42 -18.48
C ASP A 38 9.67 8.65 -18.73
N ASP A 39 10.43 9.05 -17.70
CA ASP A 39 11.87 9.33 -17.79
C ASP A 39 12.70 8.19 -17.16
N PRO A 40 13.07 7.15 -17.93
CA PRO A 40 13.77 5.98 -17.40
C PRO A 40 15.14 6.33 -16.80
N ASP A 41 15.83 7.33 -17.35
CA ASP A 41 17.10 7.84 -16.82
C ASP A 41 16.94 8.45 -15.42
N ALA A 42 15.87 9.22 -15.18
CA ALA A 42 15.57 9.77 -13.86
C ALA A 42 15.19 8.66 -12.86
N LEU A 43 14.41 7.65 -13.28
CA LEU A 43 14.10 6.51 -12.43
C LEU A 43 15.37 5.71 -12.07
N ALA A 44 16.28 5.50 -13.03
CA ALA A 44 17.57 4.86 -12.80
C ALA A 44 18.45 5.61 -11.80
N ARG A 45 18.40 6.95 -11.80
CA ARG A 45 19.11 7.78 -10.81
C ARG A 45 18.50 7.68 -9.41
N LEU A 46 17.18 7.52 -9.32
CA LEU A 46 16.46 7.42 -8.04
C LEU A 46 16.54 6.02 -7.43
N TRP A 47 16.69 4.98 -8.25
CA TRP A 47 16.74 3.58 -7.84
C TRP A 47 17.72 3.23 -6.71
N PRO A 48 19.02 3.61 -6.77
CA PRO A 48 19.99 3.20 -5.74
C PRO A 48 19.65 3.74 -4.34
N GLN A 49 18.99 4.90 -4.27
CA GLN A 49 18.52 5.51 -3.02
C GLN A 49 17.02 5.29 -2.78
N GLY A 50 16.36 4.56 -3.66
CA GLY A 50 14.92 4.35 -3.68
C GLY A 50 14.46 3.33 -2.64
N ARG A 51 13.21 3.46 -2.23
CA ARG A 51 12.51 2.51 -1.37
C ARG A 51 11.54 1.68 -2.20
N VAL A 52 11.57 0.38 -2.01
CA VAL A 52 10.73 -0.57 -2.73
C VAL A 52 9.82 -1.29 -1.76
N LEU A 53 8.53 -1.19 -2.01
CA LEU A 53 7.48 -1.86 -1.27
C LEU A 53 7.19 -3.20 -1.92
N LEU A 54 7.28 -4.29 -1.16
CA LEU A 54 6.93 -5.60 -1.66
C LEU A 54 5.43 -5.84 -1.54
N LEU A 55 4.79 -6.28 -2.62
CA LEU A 55 3.36 -6.54 -2.67
C LEU A 55 3.09 -8.04 -2.80
N ASP A 56 2.09 -8.56 -2.10
CA ASP A 56 1.60 -9.93 -2.31
C ASP A 56 0.77 -10.03 -3.61
N ALA A 57 0.36 -11.25 -3.99
CA ALA A 57 -0.46 -11.50 -5.18
C ALA A 57 -1.82 -10.76 -5.19
N LYS A 58 -2.33 -10.37 -4.03
CA LYS A 58 -3.54 -9.56 -3.86
C LYS A 58 -3.26 -8.05 -3.91
N GLY A 59 -2.01 -7.64 -4.06
CA GLY A 59 -1.58 -6.25 -4.10
C GLY A 59 -1.47 -5.59 -2.73
N ALA A 60 -1.49 -6.34 -1.62
CA ALA A 60 -1.24 -5.79 -0.29
C ALA A 60 0.25 -5.72 -0.01
N ALA A 61 0.69 -4.67 0.67
CA ALA A 61 2.06 -4.57 1.14
C ALA A 61 2.38 -5.73 2.09
N LEU A 62 3.46 -6.46 1.82
CA LEU A 62 4.01 -7.37 2.80
C LEU A 62 4.40 -6.57 4.04
N ALA A 63 4.06 -7.10 5.20
CA ALA A 63 4.34 -6.48 6.48
C ALA A 63 5.17 -7.42 7.35
N ASP A 64 5.98 -6.86 8.24
CA ASP A 64 6.67 -7.60 9.29
C ASP A 64 5.70 -8.04 10.41
N ALA A 65 6.25 -8.67 11.44
CA ALA A 65 5.49 -9.18 12.58
C ALA A 65 4.79 -8.08 13.40
N ASP A 66 5.28 -6.83 13.33
CA ASP A 66 4.69 -5.65 13.95
C ASP A 66 3.67 -4.95 13.02
N GLY A 67 3.42 -5.52 11.85
CA GLY A 67 2.48 -4.98 10.85
C GLY A 67 3.02 -3.76 10.10
N GLN A 68 4.33 -3.49 10.15
CA GLN A 68 4.94 -2.44 9.35
C GLN A 68 5.29 -2.95 7.95
N PRO A 69 5.10 -2.14 6.90
CA PRO A 69 5.42 -2.57 5.54
C PRO A 69 6.91 -2.92 5.40
N LEU A 70 7.20 -4.06 4.79
CA LEU A 70 8.54 -4.48 4.42
C LEU A 70 9.05 -3.59 3.28
N LEU A 71 10.04 -2.77 3.61
CA LEU A 71 10.70 -1.87 2.68
C LEU A 71 12.10 -2.40 2.33
N MET A 72 12.36 -2.55 1.05
CA MET A 72 13.67 -2.91 0.52
C MET A 72 14.33 -1.67 -0.12
N GLY A 73 15.66 -1.62 -0.12
CA GLY A 73 16.38 -0.61 -0.90
C GLY A 73 16.45 -1.03 -2.37
N GLY A 74 16.23 -0.10 -3.30
CA GLY A 74 16.34 -0.40 -4.74
C GLY A 74 17.69 -0.99 -5.12
N ALA A 75 18.78 -0.51 -4.52
CA ALA A 75 20.13 -1.06 -4.71
C ALA A 75 20.30 -2.55 -4.31
N ALA A 76 19.42 -3.09 -3.47
CA ALA A 76 19.46 -4.49 -3.05
C ALA A 76 18.73 -5.44 -4.02
N LEU A 77 18.02 -4.90 -5.01
CA LEU A 77 17.21 -5.65 -5.96
C LEU A 77 17.94 -5.80 -7.29
N ALA A 78 17.98 -7.03 -7.82
CA ALA A 78 18.72 -7.37 -9.04
C ALA A 78 18.05 -6.88 -10.33
N ASP A 79 16.72 -6.74 -10.34
CA ASP A 79 15.91 -6.53 -11.55
C ASP A 79 15.79 -5.04 -11.98
N GLY A 80 16.46 -4.13 -11.24
CA GLY A 80 16.47 -2.71 -11.57
C GLY A 80 15.09 -2.02 -11.46
N PRO A 81 15.01 -0.71 -11.78
CA PRO A 81 13.77 0.05 -11.69
C PRO A 81 12.73 -0.31 -12.75
N GLU A 82 13.14 -0.96 -13.86
CA GLU A 82 12.26 -1.33 -14.97
C GLU A 82 11.23 -2.42 -14.60
N ALA A 83 11.61 -3.29 -13.67
CA ALA A 83 10.74 -4.32 -13.12
C ALA A 83 9.73 -3.77 -12.11
N ALA A 84 9.99 -2.57 -11.58
CA ALA A 84 9.26 -1.99 -10.47
C ALA A 84 8.28 -0.90 -10.95
N ILE A 85 7.13 -0.82 -10.30
CA ILE A 85 6.17 0.25 -10.58
C ILE A 85 6.55 1.47 -9.73
N PHE A 86 6.86 2.58 -10.40
CA PHE A 86 7.10 3.85 -9.72
C PHE A 86 5.80 4.42 -9.13
N LEU A 87 5.79 4.54 -7.81
CA LEU A 87 4.67 5.06 -7.02
C LEU A 87 4.72 6.60 -6.89
N GLY A 88 5.93 7.17 -6.93
CA GLY A 88 6.15 8.60 -6.80
C GLY A 88 7.38 8.96 -5.96
N LEU A 89 7.55 10.26 -5.72
CA LEU A 89 8.59 10.81 -4.87
C LEU A 89 8.05 11.18 -3.50
N ARG A 90 8.90 11.02 -2.50
CA ARG A 90 8.70 11.61 -1.18
C ARG A 90 10.03 12.01 -0.58
N ASP A 91 10.17 13.27 -0.17
CA ASP A 91 11.41 13.80 0.40
C ASP A 91 12.63 13.54 -0.51
N ALA A 92 12.44 13.68 -1.83
CA ALA A 92 13.42 13.36 -2.90
C ALA A 92 13.83 11.87 -3.03
N VAL A 93 13.19 10.98 -2.27
CA VAL A 93 13.37 9.53 -2.38
C VAL A 93 12.33 8.96 -3.36
N GLY A 94 12.79 8.16 -4.32
CA GLY A 94 11.92 7.40 -5.22
C GLY A 94 11.27 6.23 -4.49
N TRP A 95 9.96 6.13 -4.59
CA TRP A 95 9.19 5.00 -4.07
C TRP A 95 8.71 4.14 -5.21
N PHE A 96 8.94 2.85 -5.07
CA PHE A 96 8.60 1.84 -6.06
C PHE A 96 7.84 0.71 -5.38
N CYS A 97 7.12 -0.10 -6.15
CA CYS A 97 6.66 -1.40 -5.67
C CYS A 97 7.04 -2.52 -6.62
N LEU A 98 7.29 -3.69 -6.01
CA LEU A 98 7.54 -4.94 -6.71
C LEU A 98 6.62 -6.02 -6.13
N PRO A 99 6.07 -6.91 -6.96
CA PRO A 99 5.46 -8.13 -6.45
C PRO A 99 6.54 -8.99 -5.76
N ALA A 100 6.19 -9.55 -4.61
CA ALA A 100 7.09 -10.33 -3.76
C ALA A 100 7.63 -11.58 -4.46
N ASP A 101 6.89 -12.14 -5.42
CA ASP A 101 7.30 -13.27 -6.25
C ASP A 101 8.56 -12.96 -7.07
N ILE A 102 8.71 -11.71 -7.53
CA ILE A 102 9.83 -11.26 -8.36
C ILE A 102 11.01 -10.79 -7.47
N ALA A 103 10.72 -10.36 -6.24
CA ALA A 103 11.73 -9.93 -5.28
C ALA A 103 12.40 -11.08 -4.51
N ALA A 104 11.87 -12.31 -4.62
CA ALA A 104 12.47 -13.49 -4.01
C ALA A 104 13.74 -13.91 -4.77
N VAL A 105 14.89 -13.37 -4.34
CA VAL A 105 16.24 -13.78 -4.76
C VAL A 105 16.87 -14.73 -3.75
#